data_AF-A0A235BUE8-F1
#
_entry.id   AF-A0A235BUE8-F1
#
_cell.length_a   1.000
_cell.length_b   1.000
_cell.length_c   1.000
_cell.angle_alpha   90.00
_cell.angle_beta   90.00
_cell.angle_gamma   90.00
#
_symmetry.space_group_name_H-M   'P 1'
#
loop_
_entity.id
_entity.type
_entity.pdbx_description
1 polymer ?
#
loop_
_entity_poly.entity_id
_entity_poly.type
_entity_poly.pdbx_seq_one_letter_code
_entity_poly.pdbx_strand_id
1 'polypeptide(L)'
;MNESRKEFLGITVPSLLAVFGLLITLLPVGFKFGPLLRNIIGAIALGMIIAGIIINRRKGLKGRWRRTNYGLHIAMLVLAIVVIVFYNYRWGFWAY
;
A
#
# COMPACT_ATOMS: atom_id res chain seq x y z
N MET A 1 19.65 -5.12 -24.41
CA MET A 1 19.50 -4.71 -22.99
C MET A 1 18.67 -5.78 -22.30
N ASN A 2 19.27 -6.56 -21.40
CA ASN A 2 18.64 -7.78 -20.86
C ASN A 2 17.55 -7.39 -19.85
N GLU A 3 16.28 -7.43 -20.25
CA GLU A 3 15.12 -7.03 -19.42
C GLU A 3 14.91 -7.94 -18.19
N SER A 4 15.58 -9.10 -18.15
CA SER A 4 15.52 -10.09 -17.07
C SER A 4 16.09 -9.61 -15.73
N ARG A 5 16.81 -8.48 -15.69
CA ARG A 5 17.57 -8.05 -14.50
C ARG A 5 16.83 -7.11 -13.54
N LYS A 6 15.55 -6.82 -13.76
CA LYS A 6 14.74 -5.93 -12.87
C LYS A 6 13.76 -6.67 -11.95
N GLU A 7 13.72 -8.00 -12.02
CA GLU A 7 12.87 -8.86 -11.19
C GLU A 7 13.78 -9.63 -10.22
N PHE A 8 14.14 -9.00 -9.09
CA PHE A 8 14.78 -9.74 -8.00
C PHE A 8 13.68 -10.58 -7.33
N LEU A 9 13.78 -11.91 -7.40
CA LEU A 9 12.80 -12.87 -6.84
C LEU A 9 11.35 -12.75 -7.40
N GLY A 10 11.16 -12.22 -8.62
CA GLY A 10 9.82 -11.96 -9.15
C GLY A 10 9.06 -10.82 -8.46
N ILE A 11 9.70 -10.12 -7.52
CA ILE A 11 9.18 -8.95 -6.81
C ILE A 11 9.82 -7.70 -7.40
N THR A 12 9.00 -6.82 -7.96
CA THR A 12 9.49 -5.54 -8.47
C THR A 12 9.56 -4.51 -7.33
N VAL A 13 10.50 -3.56 -7.38
CA VAL A 13 10.61 -2.44 -6.41
C VAL A 13 9.25 -1.77 -6.09
N PRO A 14 8.33 -1.54 -7.06
CA PRO A 14 6.96 -1.08 -6.81
C PRO A 14 6.13 -1.99 -5.89
N SER A 15 6.25 -3.31 -6.06
CA SER A 15 5.59 -4.30 -5.23
C SER A 15 6.10 -4.25 -3.79
N LEU A 16 7.41 -4.06 -3.61
CA LEU A 16 8.02 -3.91 -2.29
C LEU A 16 7.49 -2.63 -1.60
N LEU A 17 7.46 -1.51 -2.31
CA LEU A 17 6.89 -0.23 -1.84
C LEU A 17 5.43 -0.36 -1.40
N ALA A 18 4.60 -1.04 -2.18
CA ALA A 18 3.19 -1.25 -1.84
C ALA A 18 3.02 -2.12 -0.58
N VAL A 19 3.85 -3.17 -0.44
CA VAL A 19 3.86 -4.01 0.78
C VAL A 19 4.30 -3.21 1.99
N PHE A 20 5.35 -2.40 1.90
CA PHE A 20 5.74 -1.49 2.97
C PHE A 20 4.65 -0.48 3.32
N GLY A 21 3.96 0.07 2.32
CA GLY A 21 2.75 0.87 2.50
C GLY A 21 1.71 0.17 3.37
N LEU A 22 1.38 -1.07 3.03
CA LEU A 22 0.40 -1.87 3.78
C LEU A 22 0.87 -2.16 5.21
N LEU A 23 2.14 -2.49 5.42
CA LEU A 23 2.69 -2.73 6.76
C LEU A 23 2.62 -1.47 7.63
N ILE A 24 2.91 -0.30 7.05
CA ILE A 24 2.84 0.98 7.75
C ILE A 24 1.39 1.33 8.11
N THR A 25 0.40 1.02 7.26
CA THR A 25 -1.02 1.17 7.64
C THR A 25 -1.44 0.30 8.83
N LEU A 26 -0.70 -0.76 9.15
CA LEU A 26 -0.98 -1.64 10.28
C LEU A 26 -0.31 -1.18 11.58
N LEU A 27 0.66 -0.25 11.54
CA LEU A 27 1.30 0.26 12.78
C LEU A 27 0.30 0.87 13.78
N PRO A 28 -0.71 1.64 13.36
CA PRO A 28 -1.73 2.16 14.27
C PRO A 28 -2.65 1.09 14.90
N VAL A 29 -2.59 -0.17 14.42
CA VAL A 29 -3.28 -1.31 15.04
C VAL A 29 -2.66 -1.64 16.40
N GLY A 30 -1.32 -1.71 16.45
CA GLY A 30 -0.57 -2.14 17.63
C GLY A 30 -0.15 -1.01 18.56
N PHE A 31 -0.14 0.24 18.07
CA PHE A 31 0.38 1.39 18.80
C PHE A 31 -0.62 2.55 18.86
N LYS A 32 -0.80 3.13 20.05
CA LYS A 32 -1.66 4.31 20.24
C LYS A 32 -0.96 5.58 19.73
N PHE A 33 -1.20 5.94 18.46
CA PHE A 33 -0.78 7.23 17.92
C PHE A 33 -1.87 8.30 18.09
N GLY A 34 -1.44 9.54 18.31
CA GLY A 34 -2.33 10.70 18.25
C GLY A 34 -2.97 10.88 16.86
N PRO A 35 -4.10 11.58 16.75
CA PRO A 35 -4.87 11.71 15.50
C PRO A 35 -4.06 12.32 14.35
N LEU A 36 -3.19 13.30 14.64
CA LEU A 36 -2.31 13.93 13.64
C LEU A 36 -1.30 12.93 13.05
N LEU A 37 -0.57 12.20 13.92
CA LEU A 37 0.40 11.20 13.47
C LEU A 37 -0.26 10.07 12.67
N ARG A 38 -1.44 9.61 13.10
CA ARG A 38 -2.20 8.58 12.37
C ARG A 38 -2.54 9.00 10.94
N ASN A 39 -2.97 10.26 10.75
CA ASN A 39 -3.30 10.78 9.43
C ASN A 39 -2.07 10.92 8.53
N ILE A 40 -0.94 11.35 9.09
CA ILE A 40 0.35 11.43 8.37
C ILE A 40 0.79 10.02 7.93
N ILE A 41 0.77 9.07 8.85
CA ILE A 41 1.12 7.66 8.58
C ILE A 41 0.20 7.09 7.49
N GLY A 42 -1.11 7.32 7.59
CA GLY A 42 -2.09 6.88 6.59
C GLY A 42 -1.84 7.50 5.21
N ALA A 43 -1.54 8.79 5.14
CA ALA A 43 -1.24 9.49 3.88
C ALA A 43 0.04 8.95 3.21
N ILE A 44 1.12 8.74 3.98
CA ILE A 44 2.37 8.17 3.49
C ILE A 44 2.14 6.75 2.95
N ALA A 45 1.41 5.93 3.71
CA ALA A 45 1.09 4.56 3.32
C ALA A 45 0.28 4.46 2.03
N LEU A 46 -0.77 5.28 1.90
CA LEU A 46 -1.54 5.38 0.66
C LEU A 46 -0.68 5.85 -0.51
N GLY A 47 0.18 6.85 -0.30
CA GLY A 47 1.11 7.36 -1.30
C GLY A 47 2.04 6.27 -1.85
N MET A 48 2.58 5.40 -1.00
CA MET A 48 3.45 4.30 -1.41
C MET A 48 2.71 3.24 -2.25
N ILE A 49 1.48 2.88 -1.86
CA ILE A 49 0.67 1.91 -2.60
C ILE A 49 0.26 2.50 -3.97
N ILE A 50 -0.17 3.75 -4.01
CA ILE A 50 -0.54 4.46 -5.24
C ILE A 50 0.68 4.58 -6.18
N ALA A 51 1.86 4.91 -5.66
CA ALA A 51 3.09 4.91 -6.45
C ALA A 51 3.38 3.53 -7.06
N GLY A 52 3.18 2.46 -6.29
CA GLY A 52 3.26 1.08 -6.77
C GLY A 52 2.33 0.80 -7.95
N ILE A 53 1.05 1.20 -7.81
CA ILE A 53 0.02 1.07 -8.84
C ILE A 53 0.40 1.84 -10.12
N ILE A 54 0.83 3.10 -9.97
CA ILE A 54 1.21 3.96 -11.11
C ILE A 54 2.40 3.37 -11.86
N ILE A 55 3.44 2.93 -11.16
CA ILE A 55 4.63 2.35 -11.80
C ILE A 55 4.27 1.04 -12.51
N ASN A 56 3.43 0.20 -11.90
CA ASN A 56 3.00 -1.06 -12.50
C ASN A 56 2.15 -0.81 -13.76
N ARG A 57 1.28 0.22 -13.75
CA ARG A 57 0.52 0.66 -14.93
C ARG A 57 1.44 1.16 -16.06
N ARG A 58 2.45 1.98 -15.72
CA ARG A 58 3.42 2.54 -16.69
C ARG A 58 4.26 1.47 -17.38
N LYS A 59 4.53 0.33 -16.73
CA LYS A 59 5.28 -0.79 -17.30
C LYS A 59 4.46 -1.66 -18.28
N GLY A 60 3.19 -1.35 -18.49
CA GLY A 60 2.30 -2.12 -19.36
C GLY A 60 1.80 -3.41 -18.70
N LEU A 61 0.50 -3.69 -18.86
CA LEU A 61 -0.19 -4.85 -18.26
C LEU A 61 -0.26 -6.07 -19.20
N LYS A 62 0.67 -6.17 -20.16
CA LYS A 62 0.71 -7.32 -21.08
C LYS A 62 1.30 -8.53 -20.35
N GLY A 63 0.48 -9.55 -20.14
CA GLY A 63 0.82 -10.77 -19.40
C GLY A 63 -0.12 -11.03 -18.21
N ARG A 64 -0.52 -12.30 -18.01
CA ARG A 64 -1.43 -12.71 -16.93
C ARG A 64 -0.86 -12.31 -15.56
N TRP A 65 0.44 -12.55 -15.32
CA TRP A 65 1.14 -12.17 -14.10
C TRP A 65 1.07 -10.68 -13.76
N ARG A 66 1.27 -9.79 -14.76
CA ARG A 66 1.24 -8.33 -14.53
C ARG A 66 -0.15 -7.82 -14.17
N ARG A 67 -1.20 -8.38 -14.79
CA ARG A 67 -2.60 -8.08 -14.44
C ARG A 67 -2.94 -8.54 -13.03
N THR A 68 -2.53 -9.74 -12.64
CA THR A 68 -2.71 -10.23 -11.27
C THR A 68 -1.95 -9.38 -10.26
N ASN A 69 -0.70 -9.02 -10.54
CA ASN A 69 0.09 -8.13 -9.68
C ASN A 69 -0.58 -6.75 -9.54
N TYR A 70 -1.12 -6.20 -10.63
CA TYR A 70 -1.88 -4.94 -10.59
C TYR A 70 -3.15 -5.06 -9.74
N GLY A 71 -3.91 -6.15 -9.91
CA GLY A 71 -5.08 -6.45 -9.08
C GLY A 71 -4.73 -6.59 -7.59
N LEU A 72 -3.59 -7.22 -7.26
CA LEU A 72 -3.09 -7.29 -5.89
C LEU A 72 -2.79 -5.92 -5.29
N HIS A 73 -2.18 -5.00 -6.06
CA HIS A 73 -1.93 -3.65 -5.56
C HIS A 73 -3.23 -2.87 -5.32
N ILE A 74 -4.26 -3.07 -6.16
CA ILE A 74 -5.59 -2.50 -5.93
C ILE A 74 -6.21 -3.09 -4.66
N ALA A 75 -6.15 -4.41 -4.47
CA ALA A 75 -6.65 -5.06 -3.26
C ALA A 75 -5.94 -4.54 -2.00
N MET A 76 -4.62 -4.35 -2.06
CA MET A 76 -3.84 -3.74 -0.97
C MET A 76 -4.27 -2.30 -0.69
N LEU A 77 -4.56 -1.50 -1.74
CA LEU A 77 -5.06 -0.14 -1.56
C LEU A 77 -6.43 -0.12 -0.87
N VAL A 78 -7.36 -0.97 -1.31
CA VAL A 78 -8.70 -1.09 -0.70
C VAL A 78 -8.56 -1.50 0.77
N LEU A 79 -7.73 -2.51 1.07
CA LEU A 79 -7.49 -2.96 2.43
C LEU A 79 -6.90 -1.85 3.30
N ALA A 80 -5.90 -1.12 2.79
CA ALA A 80 -5.29 0.00 3.49
C ALA A 80 -6.31 1.11 3.82
N ILE A 81 -7.21 1.44 2.88
CA ILE A 81 -8.29 2.41 3.11
C ILE A 81 -9.24 1.91 4.20
N VAL A 82 -9.69 0.66 4.11
CA VAL A 82 -10.60 0.06 5.11
C VAL A 82 -9.97 0.11 6.51
N VAL A 83 -8.69 -0.26 6.61
CA VAL A 83 -7.92 -0.18 7.86
C VAL A 83 -7.89 1.26 8.38
N ILE A 84 -7.45 2.23 7.57
CA ILE A 84 -7.35 3.63 7.98
C ILE A 84 -8.72 4.17 8.45
N VAL A 85 -9.80 3.90 7.71
CA VAL A 85 -11.16 4.35 8.04
C VAL A 85 -11.65 3.70 9.33
N PHE A 86 -11.50 2.38 9.47
CA PHE A 86 -11.88 1.65 10.67
C PHE A 86 -11.15 2.17 11.91
N TYR A 87 -9.85 2.45 11.81
CA TYR A 87 -9.06 3.01 12.92
C TYR A 87 -9.47 4.44 13.26
N ASN A 88 -9.69 5.29 12.25
CA ASN A 88 -10.21 6.63 12.49
C ASN A 88 -11.57 6.59 13.18
N TYR A 89 -12.45 5.66 12.81
CA TYR A 89 -13.76 5.48 13.44
C TYR A 89 -13.65 4.94 14.87
N ARG A 90 -12.97 3.80 15.07
CA ARG A 90 -12.85 3.14 16.38
C ARG A 90 -12.16 4.02 17.42
N TRP A 91 -11.18 4.82 17.02
CA TRP A 91 -10.42 5.67 17.94
C TRP A 91 -10.93 7.10 18.02
N GLY A 92 -11.63 7.59 16.99
CA GLY A 92 -12.40 8.83 17.06
C GLY A 92 -13.56 8.71 18.04
N PHE A 93 -14.16 7.52 18.16
CA PHE A 93 -15.25 7.24 19.11
C PHE A 93 -14.78 7.15 20.58
N TRP A 94 -13.50 6.87 20.83
CA TRP A 94 -12.92 6.78 22.20
C TRP A 94 -12.19 8.06 22.62
N ALA A 95 -12.14 9.08 21.75
CA ALA A 95 -11.54 10.38 22.06
C ALA A 95 -12.57 11.42 22.54
N TYR A 96 -13.86 11.02 22.62
CA TYR A 96 -14.97 11.79 23.17
C TYR A 96 -15.63 11.05 24.32
#